data_AF-A0ABD1V856-F1
#
_entry.id   AF-A0ABD1V856-F1
#
_cell.length_a   1.000
_cell.length_b   1.000
_cell.length_c   1.000
_cell.angle_alpha   90.00
_cell.angle_beta   90.00
_cell.angle_gamma   90.00
#
_symmetry.space_group_name_H-M   'P 1'
#
loop_
_entity.id
_entity.type
_entity.pdbx_description
1 polymer ?
#
loop_
_entity_poly.entity_id
_entity_poly.type
_entity_poly.pdbx_seq_one_letter_code
_entity_poly.pdbx_strand_id
1 'polypeptide(L)'
;MAIRLLLYSVTFLFSSAISITNINPKFPCSIAKPVEKLSLSTKTEEKYFTQILDHFNYHPQSYQTFQQRYLINDKYWGGGAPNNSPIFVYTGNEGHIEWFAQNTGFMFDFAPHFKALLVFIEHRYYGKSIPFGGDKEKAYSNSTTLGYLSSTQALADYATLIIDLKYNLSATHSPVVVFGGSYGGMLAAWFRLKYPHVAIGALASSAPILNFENITSPYSFNNIITKDFRSESENCYKVIKGSWQEIKDTAKKYGGLEKLRKSFRICKNYISPETLENWLDTAYVYTAMADYPTPSNFMNPLPPYPVKQVRNPHGFCVNQGKNFSLVSRKSGRETRGISPPGFCITNGEIATSFAKMR
;
A
#
# COMPACT_ATOMS: atom_id res chain seq x y z
N MET A 1 -26.68 16.34 56.31
CA MET A 1 -25.28 16.74 56.54
C MET A 1 -24.49 16.36 55.29
N ALA A 2 -24.13 17.39 54.51
CA ALA A 2 -23.15 17.46 53.41
C ALA A 2 -23.00 16.28 52.42
N ILE A 3 -23.71 16.43 51.31
CA ILE A 3 -23.25 16.07 49.96
C ILE A 3 -21.97 16.85 49.65
N ARG A 4 -20.92 16.20 49.14
CA ARG A 4 -19.82 16.87 48.41
C ARG A 4 -19.58 16.15 47.08
N LEU A 5 -20.07 16.79 46.03
CA LEU A 5 -19.65 16.62 44.65
C LEU A 5 -18.14 16.92 44.54
N LEU A 6 -17.43 16.08 43.80
CA LEU A 6 -16.20 16.47 43.12
C LEU A 6 -16.42 16.27 41.62
N LEU A 7 -16.75 17.39 40.98
CA LEU A 7 -16.81 17.58 39.54
C LEU A 7 -15.40 17.39 38.97
N TYR A 8 -15.19 16.36 38.16
CA TYR A 8 -14.12 16.36 37.16
C TYR A 8 -14.73 16.74 35.82
N SER A 9 -14.33 17.92 35.35
CA SER A 9 -14.61 18.45 34.03
C SER A 9 -14.01 17.53 32.96
N VAL A 10 -14.84 16.71 32.31
CA VAL A 10 -14.48 16.06 31.05
C VAL A 10 -14.65 17.13 29.97
N THR A 11 -13.54 17.74 29.58
CA THR A 11 -13.49 18.54 28.36
C THR A 11 -13.59 17.59 27.18
N PHE A 12 -14.74 17.61 26.51
CA PHE A 12 -14.95 16.97 25.22
C PHE A 12 -14.03 17.64 24.18
N LEU A 13 -12.89 17.03 23.89
CA LEU A 13 -12.21 17.26 22.63
C LEU A 13 -12.96 16.47 21.56
N PHE A 14 -13.85 17.15 20.85
CA PHE A 14 -14.34 16.69 19.55
C PHE A 14 -13.14 16.51 18.63
N SER A 15 -12.64 15.28 18.47
CA SER A 15 -11.85 14.92 17.30
C SER A 15 -12.84 14.71 16.17
N SER A 16 -13.01 15.73 15.35
CA SER A 16 -13.66 15.60 14.05
C SER A 16 -12.87 14.57 13.25
N ALA A 17 -13.51 13.43 12.97
CA ALA A 17 -13.04 12.48 11.97
C ALA A 17 -13.07 13.18 10.61
N ILE A 18 -11.96 13.82 10.25
CA ILE A 18 -11.73 14.30 8.90
C ILE A 18 -11.52 13.04 8.06
N SER A 19 -12.51 12.74 7.23
CA SER A 19 -12.43 11.74 6.18
C SER A 19 -11.32 12.18 5.21
N ILE A 20 -10.11 11.69 5.43
CA ILE A 20 -9.00 11.88 4.49
C ILE A 20 -9.31 10.97 3.31
N THR A 21 -9.90 11.56 2.27
CA THR A 21 -9.97 10.94 0.95
C THR A 21 -8.54 10.50 0.57
N ASN A 22 -8.36 9.21 0.30
CA ASN A 22 -7.10 8.63 -0.15
C ASN A 22 -6.71 9.24 -1.50
N ILE A 23 -6.01 10.37 -1.48
CA ILE A 23 -5.39 10.95 -2.65
C ILE A 23 -4.08 10.19 -2.88
N ASN A 24 -4.14 9.14 -3.71
CA ASN A 24 -2.94 8.48 -4.20
C ASN A 24 -2.12 9.49 -5.03
N PRO A 25 -0.92 9.91 -4.59
CA PRO A 25 -0.11 10.84 -5.37
C PRO A 25 0.40 10.13 -6.62
N LYS A 26 0.04 10.64 -7.80
CA LYS A 26 0.61 10.19 -9.08
C LYS A 26 1.84 11.02 -9.40
N PHE A 27 3.00 10.36 -9.49
CA PHE A 27 4.24 11.02 -9.91
C PHE A 27 4.23 11.30 -11.42
N PRO A 28 4.58 12.52 -11.87
CA PRO A 28 4.77 12.83 -13.26
C PRO A 28 6.14 12.32 -13.72
N CYS A 29 6.25 11.05 -14.09
CA CYS A 29 7.43 10.53 -14.77
C CYS A 29 7.11 10.23 -16.24
N SER A 30 7.58 11.09 -17.15
CA SER A 30 7.45 10.92 -18.60
C SER A 30 8.47 9.91 -19.18
N ILE A 31 9.14 9.12 -18.35
CA ILE A 31 10.27 8.26 -18.75
C ILE A 31 9.92 6.76 -18.64
N ALA A 32 8.88 6.38 -17.90
CA ALA A 32 8.42 5.00 -17.89
C ALA A 32 7.60 4.73 -19.15
N LYS A 33 8.14 3.89 -20.06
CA LYS A 33 7.28 3.14 -21.00
C LYS A 33 6.20 2.43 -20.15
N PRO A 34 4.95 2.29 -20.65
CA PRO A 34 3.94 1.51 -19.95
C PRO A 34 4.55 0.17 -19.57
N VAL A 35 4.70 -0.10 -18.28
CA VAL A 35 5.05 -1.43 -17.82
C VAL A 35 3.90 -2.29 -18.32
N GLU A 36 4.21 -3.20 -19.24
CA GLU A 36 3.26 -4.16 -19.77
C GLU A 36 2.61 -4.82 -18.55
N LYS A 37 1.30 -4.61 -18.38
CA LYS A 37 0.56 -5.27 -17.29
C LYS A 37 0.86 -6.75 -17.45
N LEU A 38 1.51 -7.35 -16.46
CA LEU A 38 1.63 -8.81 -16.41
C LEU A 38 0.19 -9.32 -16.40
N SER A 39 -0.30 -9.77 -17.56
CA SER A 39 -1.64 -10.31 -17.65
C SER A 39 -1.64 -11.52 -16.73
N LEU A 40 -2.58 -11.58 -15.77
CA LEU A 40 -2.80 -12.82 -15.05
C LEU A 40 -2.86 -13.95 -16.08
N SER A 41 -2.16 -15.05 -15.80
CA SER A 41 -2.21 -16.26 -16.61
C SER A 41 -3.67 -16.53 -17.02
N THR A 42 -3.90 -16.83 -18.29
CA THR A 42 -5.23 -17.11 -18.88
C THR A 42 -6.02 -18.20 -18.13
N LYS A 43 -5.35 -19.00 -17.29
CA LYS A 43 -5.94 -20.03 -16.42
C LYS A 43 -6.24 -19.59 -14.97
N THR A 44 -6.04 -18.33 -14.58
CA THR A 44 -6.42 -17.90 -13.23
C THR A 44 -7.91 -17.60 -13.19
N GLU A 45 -8.65 -18.38 -12.40
CA GLU A 45 -10.10 -18.27 -12.24
C GLU A 45 -10.45 -17.45 -10.99
N GLU A 46 -11.42 -16.54 -11.10
CA GLU A 46 -12.04 -15.87 -9.95
C GLU A 46 -13.14 -16.78 -9.38
N LYS A 47 -13.09 -17.05 -8.08
CA LYS A 47 -14.09 -17.84 -7.35
C LYS A 47 -14.50 -17.13 -6.07
N TYR A 48 -15.60 -17.60 -5.48
CA TYR A 48 -16.13 -17.08 -4.23
C TYR A 48 -16.39 -18.22 -3.25
N PHE A 49 -16.07 -17.97 -1.99
CA PHE A 49 -16.36 -18.84 -0.86
C PHE A 49 -17.40 -18.15 0.03
N THR A 50 -18.44 -18.87 0.45
CA THR A 50 -19.43 -18.35 1.38
C THR A 50 -18.85 -18.40 2.79
N GLN A 51 -18.40 -17.24 3.27
CA GLN A 51 -17.70 -17.08 4.53
C GLN A 51 -18.65 -16.61 5.63
N ILE A 52 -18.44 -17.05 6.86
CA ILE A 52 -19.19 -16.53 8.02
C ILE A 52 -18.70 -15.13 8.41
N LEU A 53 -19.61 -14.29 8.88
CA LEU A 53 -19.33 -12.91 9.23
C LEU A 53 -18.40 -12.83 10.46
N ASP A 54 -18.70 -13.61 11.48
CA ASP A 54 -17.98 -13.58 12.75
C ASP A 54 -17.62 -15.00 13.23
N HIS A 55 -16.33 -15.29 13.28
CA HIS A 55 -15.77 -16.57 13.73
C HIS A 55 -15.66 -16.71 15.26
N PHE A 56 -15.85 -15.61 16.01
CA PHE A 56 -15.51 -15.55 17.44
C PHE A 56 -16.73 -15.25 18.32
N ASN A 57 -17.92 -15.27 17.75
CA ASN A 57 -19.17 -15.09 18.48
C ASN A 57 -20.23 -16.10 18.00
N TYR A 58 -21.17 -16.43 18.88
CA TYR A 58 -22.22 -17.43 18.64
C TYR A 58 -23.63 -16.81 18.59
N HIS A 59 -23.76 -15.47 18.65
CA HIS A 59 -25.06 -14.82 18.44
C HIS A 59 -25.60 -15.09 17.03
N PRO A 60 -26.92 -15.11 16.81
CA PRO A 60 -27.51 -15.38 15.49
C PRO A 60 -26.95 -14.52 14.35
N GLN A 61 -26.59 -13.25 14.62
CA GLN A 61 -26.00 -12.35 13.63
C GLN A 61 -24.61 -12.79 13.17
N SER A 62 -23.87 -13.52 14.01
CA SER A 62 -22.50 -14.00 13.74
C SER A 62 -22.46 -14.98 12.57
N TYR A 63 -23.55 -15.74 12.38
CA TYR A 63 -23.71 -16.72 11.31
C TYR A 63 -24.20 -16.12 9.99
N GLN A 64 -24.41 -14.80 9.91
CA GLN A 64 -24.59 -14.15 8.62
C GLN A 64 -23.38 -14.45 7.74
N THR A 65 -23.57 -14.54 6.43
CA THR A 65 -22.48 -14.87 5.50
C THR A 65 -22.23 -13.76 4.50
N PHE A 66 -21.04 -13.79 3.91
CA PHE A 66 -20.67 -12.95 2.78
C PHE A 66 -19.84 -13.75 1.79
N GLN A 67 -19.77 -13.27 0.55
CA GLN A 67 -18.95 -13.91 -0.48
C GLN A 67 -17.52 -13.38 -0.38
N GLN A 68 -16.61 -14.22 0.09
CA GLN A 68 -15.18 -13.94 0.08
C GLN A 68 -14.59 -14.39 -1.25
N ARG A 69 -13.96 -13.46 -1.96
CA ARG A 69 -13.31 -13.72 -3.23
C ARG A 69 -11.97 -14.44 -3.03
N TYR A 70 -11.66 -15.36 -3.93
CA TYR A 70 -10.30 -15.87 -4.09
C TYR A 70 -10.01 -16.13 -5.57
N LEU A 71 -8.73 -16.13 -5.92
CA LEU A 71 -8.26 -16.53 -7.24
C LEU A 71 -7.62 -17.91 -7.13
N ILE A 72 -7.84 -18.76 -8.12
CA ILE A 72 -7.25 -20.09 -8.18
C ILE A 72 -6.59 -20.32 -9.54
N ASN A 73 -5.41 -20.93 -9.54
CA ASN A 73 -4.72 -21.32 -10.75
C ASN A 73 -4.11 -22.70 -10.56
N ASP A 74 -4.64 -23.65 -11.31
CA ASP A 74 -4.31 -25.07 -11.29
C ASP A 74 -3.45 -25.49 -12.50
N LYS A 75 -2.89 -24.53 -13.25
CA LYS A 75 -2.18 -24.78 -14.52
C LYS A 75 -1.07 -25.84 -14.39
N TYR A 76 -0.34 -25.79 -13.28
CA TYR A 76 0.77 -26.69 -13.00
C TYR A 76 0.49 -27.63 -11.84
N TRP A 77 -0.74 -27.63 -11.31
CA TRP A 77 -1.05 -28.39 -10.11
C TRP A 77 -1.02 -29.88 -10.41
N GLY A 78 -0.25 -30.63 -9.62
CA GLY A 78 -0.15 -32.09 -9.76
C GLY A 78 -1.35 -32.85 -9.20
N GLY A 79 -2.38 -32.15 -8.70
CA GLY A 79 -3.58 -32.75 -8.13
C GLY A 79 -3.46 -33.09 -6.63
N GLY A 80 -4.62 -33.38 -6.04
CA GLY A 80 -4.76 -33.87 -4.67
C GLY A 80 -4.34 -35.34 -4.56
N ALA A 81 -5.09 -36.16 -3.84
CA ALA A 81 -4.81 -37.59 -3.75
C ALA A 81 -4.81 -38.26 -5.15
N PRO A 82 -3.86 -39.18 -5.41
CA PRO A 82 -2.82 -39.67 -4.51
C PRO A 82 -1.54 -38.80 -4.47
N ASN A 83 -1.40 -37.82 -5.37
CA ASN A 83 -0.17 -37.06 -5.56
C ASN A 83 0.13 -36.09 -4.40
N ASN A 84 -0.91 -35.61 -3.70
CA ASN A 84 -0.82 -34.67 -2.57
C ASN A 84 0.06 -33.46 -2.89
N SER A 85 -0.11 -32.90 -4.10
CA SER A 85 0.73 -31.79 -4.55
C SER A 85 0.46 -30.53 -3.71
N PRO A 86 1.48 -29.71 -3.42
CA PRO A 86 1.37 -28.57 -2.51
C PRO A 86 0.36 -27.53 -2.98
N ILE A 87 -0.17 -26.77 -2.03
CA ILE A 87 -0.99 -25.59 -2.27
C ILE A 87 -0.22 -24.37 -1.76
N PHE A 88 0.07 -23.44 -2.65
CA PHE A 88 0.66 -22.15 -2.33
C PHE A 88 -0.46 -21.13 -2.19
N VAL A 89 -0.63 -20.60 -0.98
CA VAL A 89 -1.72 -19.68 -0.66
C VAL A 89 -1.16 -18.31 -0.36
N TYR A 90 -1.53 -17.29 -1.13
CA TYR A 90 -1.27 -15.91 -0.78
C TYR A 90 -2.35 -15.42 0.19
N THR A 91 -1.96 -14.99 1.38
CA THR A 91 -2.84 -14.36 2.36
C THR A 91 -3.03 -12.90 1.96
N GLY A 92 -4.12 -12.61 1.23
CA GLY A 92 -4.44 -11.27 0.75
C GLY A 92 -4.41 -10.24 1.88
N ASN A 93 -4.12 -9.00 1.50
CA ASN A 93 -3.92 -7.92 2.45
C ASN A 93 -4.76 -6.69 2.05
N GLU A 94 -4.28 -5.49 2.32
CA GLU A 94 -5.00 -4.22 2.28
C GLU A 94 -5.33 -3.70 0.86
N GLY A 95 -5.81 -4.56 -0.04
CA GLY A 95 -6.08 -4.18 -1.42
C GLY A 95 -6.82 -5.24 -2.24
N HIS A 96 -6.97 -4.95 -3.53
CA HIS A 96 -7.58 -5.87 -4.50
C HIS A 96 -6.67 -7.08 -4.73
N ILE A 97 -7.21 -8.29 -4.61
CA ILE A 97 -6.41 -9.52 -4.68
C ILE A 97 -5.71 -9.73 -6.03
N GLU A 98 -6.29 -9.26 -7.14
CA GLU A 98 -5.66 -9.35 -8.47
C GLU A 98 -4.39 -8.51 -8.55
N TRP A 99 -4.32 -7.41 -7.80
CA TRP A 99 -3.12 -6.59 -7.73
C TRP A 99 -1.95 -7.39 -7.15
N PHE A 100 -2.19 -8.10 -6.04
CA PHE A 100 -1.17 -8.94 -5.42
C PHE A 100 -0.81 -10.13 -6.32
N ALA A 101 -1.79 -10.75 -6.98
CA ALA A 101 -1.51 -11.82 -7.94
C ALA A 101 -0.64 -11.35 -9.12
N GLN A 102 -0.87 -10.15 -9.66
CA GLN A 102 -0.05 -9.58 -10.76
C GLN A 102 1.38 -9.27 -10.36
N ASN A 103 1.62 -8.98 -9.08
CA ASN A 103 2.91 -8.52 -8.57
C ASN A 103 3.66 -9.57 -7.74
N THR A 104 3.08 -10.77 -7.55
CA THR A 104 3.72 -11.89 -6.82
C THR A 104 4.17 -12.96 -7.81
N GLY A 105 5.00 -12.57 -8.78
CA GLY A 105 5.53 -13.45 -9.83
C GLY A 105 6.23 -14.69 -9.26
N PHE A 106 6.90 -14.55 -8.12
CA PHE A 106 7.59 -15.64 -7.41
C PHE A 106 6.71 -16.90 -7.24
N MET A 107 5.44 -16.76 -6.84
CA MET A 107 4.56 -17.92 -6.69
C MET A 107 4.30 -18.61 -8.04
N PHE A 108 4.13 -17.84 -9.11
CA PHE A 108 3.92 -18.37 -10.46
C PHE A 108 5.18 -19.02 -11.03
N ASP A 109 6.35 -18.45 -10.78
CA ASP A 109 7.64 -18.97 -11.25
C ASP A 109 7.97 -20.34 -10.63
N PHE A 110 7.59 -20.55 -9.36
CA PHE A 110 7.87 -21.79 -8.64
C PHE A 110 6.74 -22.83 -8.71
N ALA A 111 5.52 -22.44 -9.12
CA ALA A 111 4.41 -23.38 -9.26
C ALA A 111 4.73 -24.61 -10.13
N PRO A 112 5.40 -24.49 -11.31
CA PRO A 112 5.79 -25.64 -12.12
C PRO A 112 6.75 -26.59 -11.41
N HIS A 113 7.70 -26.05 -10.64
CA HIS A 113 8.72 -26.84 -9.96
C HIS A 113 8.11 -27.71 -8.87
N PHE A 114 7.20 -27.14 -8.08
CA PHE A 114 6.54 -27.83 -6.98
C PHE A 114 5.26 -28.57 -7.40
N LYS A 115 4.84 -28.42 -8.66
CA LYS A 115 3.51 -28.82 -9.14
C LYS A 115 2.39 -28.25 -8.26
N ALA A 116 2.54 -27.00 -7.83
CA ALA A 116 1.70 -26.40 -6.81
C ALA A 116 0.39 -25.85 -7.38
N LEU A 117 -0.69 -25.95 -6.60
CA LEU A 117 -1.89 -25.15 -6.80
C LEU A 117 -1.64 -23.74 -6.27
N LEU A 118 -1.98 -22.71 -7.06
CA LEU A 118 -1.91 -21.33 -6.57
C LEU A 118 -3.30 -20.87 -6.14
N VAL A 119 -3.37 -20.29 -4.95
CA VAL A 119 -4.59 -19.71 -4.40
C VAL A 119 -4.25 -18.33 -3.85
N PHE A 120 -4.99 -17.30 -4.25
CA PHE A 120 -4.86 -15.96 -3.69
C PHE A 120 -6.19 -15.61 -3.02
N ILE A 121 -6.22 -15.58 -1.69
CA ILE A 121 -7.47 -15.32 -0.95
C ILE A 121 -7.57 -13.84 -0.66
N GLU A 122 -8.69 -13.20 -1.03
CA GLU A 122 -8.90 -11.79 -0.74
C GLU A 122 -9.24 -11.57 0.72
N HIS A 123 -8.67 -10.51 1.30
CA HIS A 123 -8.94 -10.12 2.67
C HIS A 123 -10.37 -9.57 2.79
N ARG A 124 -11.09 -9.94 3.86
CA ARG A 124 -12.40 -9.35 4.18
C ARG A 124 -12.31 -7.81 4.21
N TYR A 125 -13.36 -7.13 3.78
CA TYR A 125 -13.46 -5.67 3.61
C TYR A 125 -12.62 -5.07 2.47
N TYR A 126 -11.79 -5.84 1.77
CA TYR A 126 -11.03 -5.35 0.62
C TYR A 126 -11.59 -5.89 -0.71
N GLY A 127 -11.31 -5.16 -1.78
CA GLY A 127 -11.71 -5.54 -3.13
C GLY A 127 -13.22 -5.76 -3.29
N LYS A 128 -13.59 -7.00 -3.61
CA LYS A 128 -14.99 -7.46 -3.76
C LYS A 128 -15.47 -8.26 -2.54
N SER A 129 -14.60 -8.54 -1.58
CA SER A 129 -14.90 -9.34 -0.37
C SER A 129 -15.47 -8.48 0.74
N ILE A 130 -16.59 -7.81 0.47
CA ILE A 130 -17.21 -6.84 1.38
C ILE A 130 -18.42 -7.51 2.09
N PRO A 131 -18.42 -7.56 3.43
CA PRO A 131 -19.59 -8.03 4.18
C PRO A 131 -20.84 -7.16 3.98
N PHE A 132 -21.97 -7.57 4.56
CA PHE A 132 -23.24 -6.84 4.47
C PHE A 132 -23.76 -6.64 3.04
N GLY A 133 -23.62 -7.67 2.20
CA GLY A 133 -24.16 -7.68 0.84
C GLY A 133 -23.36 -6.88 -0.17
N GLY A 134 -22.08 -6.60 0.11
CA GLY A 134 -21.23 -5.83 -0.81
C GLY A 134 -21.29 -4.31 -0.59
N ASP A 135 -22.15 -3.83 0.32
CA ASP A 135 -22.36 -2.41 0.57
C ASP A 135 -21.22 -1.84 1.42
N LYS A 136 -20.32 -1.10 0.77
CA LYS A 136 -19.17 -0.46 1.42
C LYS A 136 -19.62 0.64 2.39
N GLU A 137 -20.62 1.45 2.04
CA GLU A 137 -21.08 2.52 2.92
C GLU A 137 -21.59 1.93 4.24
N LYS A 138 -22.35 0.83 4.15
CA LYS A 138 -22.80 0.10 5.33
C LYS A 138 -21.65 -0.56 6.09
N ALA A 139 -20.77 -1.28 5.39
CA ALA A 139 -19.65 -2.02 5.99
C ALA A 139 -18.70 -1.10 6.78
N TYR A 140 -18.51 0.13 6.31
CA TYR A 140 -17.61 1.12 6.91
C TYR A 140 -18.32 2.21 7.72
N SER A 141 -19.65 2.12 7.90
CA SER A 141 -20.45 3.20 8.51
C SER A 141 -20.13 3.49 9.97
N ASN A 142 -19.89 2.48 10.81
CA ASN A 142 -19.66 2.64 12.25
C ASN A 142 -18.96 1.42 12.86
N SER A 143 -18.63 1.48 14.15
CA SER A 143 -17.93 0.41 14.87
C SER A 143 -18.68 -0.93 14.90
N THR A 144 -20.00 -0.94 14.81
CA THR A 144 -20.82 -2.17 14.83
C THR A 144 -20.68 -2.96 13.54
N THR A 145 -20.52 -2.30 12.39
CA THR A 145 -20.29 -2.97 11.10
C THR A 145 -18.81 -3.09 10.78
N LEU A 146 -17.97 -2.12 11.15
CA LEU A 146 -16.53 -2.17 10.94
C LEU A 146 -15.83 -3.14 11.91
N GLY A 147 -16.46 -3.48 13.04
CA GLY A 147 -15.87 -4.33 14.08
C GLY A 147 -15.46 -5.73 13.62
N TYR A 148 -16.01 -6.24 12.51
CA TYR A 148 -15.58 -7.53 11.94
C TYR A 148 -14.35 -7.42 11.03
N LEU A 149 -13.80 -6.21 10.82
CA LEU A 149 -12.52 -5.99 10.16
C LEU A 149 -11.39 -6.12 11.20
N SER A 150 -10.90 -7.34 11.37
CA SER A 150 -9.70 -7.61 12.18
C SER A 150 -8.81 -8.66 11.52
N SER A 151 -7.53 -8.65 11.87
CA SER A 151 -6.59 -9.68 11.43
C SER A 151 -7.00 -11.05 11.96
N THR A 152 -7.52 -11.16 13.19
CA THR A 152 -7.99 -12.44 13.75
C THR A 152 -9.12 -13.06 12.92
N GLN A 153 -10.08 -12.24 12.49
CA GLN A 153 -11.17 -12.69 11.62
C GLN A 153 -10.67 -13.09 10.24
N ALA A 154 -9.76 -12.30 9.65
CA ALA A 154 -9.17 -12.63 8.35
C ALA A 154 -8.34 -13.94 8.39
N LEU A 155 -7.61 -14.21 9.48
CA LEU A 155 -6.90 -15.47 9.64
C LEU A 155 -7.87 -16.65 9.74
N ALA A 156 -8.97 -16.51 10.46
CA ALA A 156 -10.01 -17.53 10.52
C ALA A 156 -10.66 -17.76 9.14
N ASP A 157 -10.88 -16.70 8.37
CA ASP A 157 -11.36 -16.81 6.99
C ASP A 157 -10.46 -17.67 6.12
N TYR A 158 -9.15 -17.41 6.18
CA TYR A 158 -8.17 -18.19 5.42
C TYR A 158 -8.17 -19.65 5.84
N ALA A 159 -8.30 -19.94 7.14
CA ALA A 159 -8.34 -21.31 7.64
C ALA A 159 -9.57 -22.05 7.12
N THR A 160 -10.76 -21.46 7.22
CA THR A 160 -12.00 -22.11 6.77
C THR A 160 -12.00 -22.36 5.27
N LEU A 161 -11.58 -21.37 4.48
CA LEU A 161 -11.51 -21.50 3.03
C LEU A 161 -10.48 -22.56 2.61
N ILE A 162 -9.27 -22.57 3.20
CA ILE A 162 -8.25 -23.55 2.85
C ILE A 162 -8.70 -24.97 3.18
N ILE A 163 -9.34 -25.18 4.34
CA ILE A 163 -9.83 -26.50 4.76
C ILE A 163 -10.93 -26.99 3.80
N ASP A 164 -11.91 -26.15 3.49
CA ASP A 164 -12.99 -26.48 2.55
C ASP A 164 -12.45 -26.77 1.14
N LEU A 165 -11.52 -25.94 0.66
CA LEU A 165 -10.88 -26.11 -0.63
C LEU A 165 -10.13 -27.45 -0.71
N LYS A 166 -9.39 -27.82 0.34
CA LYS A 166 -8.70 -29.11 0.41
C LYS A 166 -9.67 -30.29 0.34
N TYR A 167 -10.83 -30.19 0.99
CA TYR A 167 -11.86 -31.22 0.92
C TYR A 167 -12.43 -31.33 -0.50
N ASN A 168 -12.87 -30.22 -1.08
CA ASN A 168 -13.48 -30.15 -2.41
C ASN A 168 -12.54 -30.63 -3.53
N LEU A 169 -11.23 -30.50 -3.34
CA LEU A 169 -10.21 -30.90 -4.30
C LEU A 169 -9.59 -32.29 -4.01
N SER A 170 -10.14 -33.07 -3.07
CA SER A 170 -9.54 -34.33 -2.61
C SER A 170 -8.07 -34.19 -2.21
N ALA A 171 -7.71 -33.04 -1.64
CA ALA A 171 -6.35 -32.60 -1.34
C ALA A 171 -6.12 -32.46 0.18
N THR A 172 -6.84 -33.23 1.00
CA THR A 172 -6.77 -33.18 2.48
C THR A 172 -5.36 -33.38 3.03
N HIS A 173 -4.54 -34.20 2.36
CA HIS A 173 -3.14 -34.44 2.71
C HIS A 173 -2.13 -33.54 1.97
N SER A 174 -2.58 -32.69 1.05
CA SER A 174 -1.68 -31.74 0.39
C SER A 174 -1.09 -30.73 1.40
N PRO A 175 0.24 -30.52 1.38
CA PRO A 175 0.87 -29.52 2.23
C PRO A 175 0.51 -28.11 1.74
N VAL A 176 0.26 -27.20 2.69
CA VAL A 176 -0.06 -25.80 2.39
C VAL A 176 1.09 -24.92 2.85
N VAL A 177 1.60 -24.06 1.97
CA VAL A 177 2.56 -23.00 2.31
C VAL A 177 1.88 -21.66 2.07
N VAL A 178 1.89 -20.80 3.08
CA VAL A 178 1.30 -19.46 2.97
C VAL A 178 2.35 -18.41 2.62
N PHE A 179 1.96 -17.43 1.81
CA PHE A 179 2.81 -16.37 1.30
C PHE A 179 2.16 -15.03 1.57
N GLY A 180 2.97 -14.00 1.79
CA GLY A 180 2.47 -12.64 1.83
C GLY A 180 3.59 -11.60 1.88
N GLY A 181 3.30 -10.41 1.36
CA GLY A 181 4.15 -9.23 1.46
C GLY A 181 3.54 -8.15 2.36
N SER A 182 4.36 -7.34 3.03
CA SER A 182 3.87 -6.25 3.91
C SER A 182 2.95 -6.79 5.01
N TYR A 183 1.77 -6.20 5.23
CA TYR A 183 0.73 -6.74 6.10
C TYR A 183 0.30 -8.16 5.71
N GLY A 184 0.30 -8.51 4.42
CA GLY A 184 0.10 -9.88 3.96
C GLY A 184 1.16 -10.83 4.50
N GLY A 185 2.41 -10.37 4.63
CA GLY A 185 3.49 -11.15 5.25
C GLY A 185 3.29 -11.31 6.76
N MET A 186 2.76 -10.30 7.44
CA MET A 186 2.37 -10.39 8.85
C MET A 186 1.25 -11.44 9.01
N LEU A 187 0.24 -11.41 8.15
CA LEU A 187 -0.83 -12.40 8.09
C LEU A 187 -0.29 -13.81 7.83
N ALA A 188 0.62 -14.00 6.87
CA ALA A 188 1.23 -15.30 6.60
C ALA A 188 1.99 -15.85 7.84
N ALA A 189 2.78 -15.00 8.50
CA ALA A 189 3.49 -15.38 9.73
C ALA A 189 2.52 -15.75 10.86
N TRP A 190 1.54 -14.89 11.14
CA TRP A 190 0.54 -15.14 12.18
C TRP A 190 -0.36 -16.34 11.87
N PHE A 191 -0.67 -16.58 10.59
CA PHE A 191 -1.42 -17.74 10.15
C PHE A 191 -0.67 -19.02 10.48
N ARG A 192 0.63 -19.10 10.15
CA ARG A 192 1.44 -20.27 10.53
C ARG A 192 1.53 -20.46 12.04
N LEU A 193 1.62 -19.37 12.82
CA LEU A 193 1.66 -19.45 14.28
C LEU A 193 0.33 -19.93 14.90
N LYS A 194 -0.82 -19.49 14.36
CA LYS A 194 -2.15 -19.78 14.93
C LYS A 194 -2.82 -21.02 14.33
N TYR A 195 -2.54 -21.33 13.07
CA TYR A 195 -3.09 -22.46 12.33
C TYR A 195 -1.98 -23.37 11.77
N PRO A 196 -1.03 -23.87 12.60
CA PRO A 196 0.07 -24.72 12.13
C PRO A 196 -0.40 -26.09 11.62
N HIS A 197 -1.64 -26.48 11.97
CA HIS A 197 -2.31 -27.69 11.47
C HIS A 197 -2.88 -27.50 10.05
N VAL A 198 -3.03 -26.26 9.57
CA VAL A 198 -3.52 -25.93 8.23
C VAL A 198 -2.36 -25.69 7.27
N ALA A 199 -1.40 -24.84 7.65
CA ALA A 199 -0.23 -24.50 6.83
C ALA A 199 1.06 -25.00 7.47
N ILE A 200 1.89 -25.70 6.70
CA ILE A 200 3.16 -26.29 7.16
C ILE A 200 4.32 -25.27 7.24
N GLY A 201 4.19 -24.13 6.56
CA GLY A 201 5.20 -23.08 6.52
C GLY A 201 4.64 -21.76 6.00
N ALA A 202 5.40 -20.69 6.21
CA ALA A 202 5.07 -19.35 5.75
C ALA A 202 6.29 -18.65 5.15
N LEU A 203 6.10 -17.98 4.01
CA LEU A 203 7.02 -16.99 3.48
C LEU A 203 6.47 -15.58 3.78
N ALA A 204 6.97 -14.98 4.86
CA ALA A 204 6.59 -13.63 5.30
C ALA A 204 7.58 -12.59 4.76
N SER A 205 7.32 -12.07 3.56
CA SER A 205 8.22 -11.14 2.86
C SER A 205 8.02 -9.70 3.34
N SER A 206 9.10 -9.06 3.79
CA SER A 206 9.09 -7.67 4.28
C SER A 206 7.96 -7.38 5.28
N ALA A 207 7.72 -8.33 6.20
CA ALA A 207 6.63 -8.27 7.18
C ALA A 207 7.09 -7.53 8.44
N PRO A 208 6.57 -6.33 8.75
CA PRO A 208 7.00 -5.55 9.90
C PRO A 208 6.36 -6.04 11.22
N ILE A 209 6.50 -7.33 11.54
CA ILE A 209 5.88 -7.98 12.72
C ILE A 209 6.35 -7.44 14.07
N LEU A 210 7.43 -6.67 14.10
CA LEU A 210 7.96 -6.01 15.30
C LEU A 210 7.64 -4.52 15.36
N ASN A 211 7.04 -3.94 14.31
CA ASN A 211 6.81 -2.49 14.22
C ASN A 211 5.54 -2.06 14.98
N PHE A 212 5.51 -2.36 16.28
CA PHE A 212 4.45 -1.99 17.20
C PHE A 212 5.01 -1.07 18.30
N GLU A 213 4.11 -0.33 18.94
CA GLU A 213 4.45 0.56 20.05
C GLU A 213 5.28 -0.18 21.11
N ASN A 214 6.30 0.51 21.62
CA ASN A 214 7.20 0.01 22.67
C ASN A 214 8.08 -1.20 22.29
N ILE A 215 8.03 -1.71 21.05
CA ILE A 215 8.95 -2.77 20.57
C ILE A 215 10.11 -2.16 19.76
N THR A 216 9.79 -1.28 18.82
CA THR A 216 10.77 -0.59 17.97
C THR A 216 10.71 0.92 18.16
N SER A 217 11.82 1.61 17.87
CA SER A 217 11.86 3.08 17.89
C SER A 217 10.84 3.65 16.90
N PRO A 218 10.05 4.68 17.29
CA PRO A 218 9.10 5.33 16.39
C PRO A 218 9.78 6.03 15.21
N TYR A 219 11.09 6.26 15.28
CA TYR A 219 11.87 6.88 14.22
C TYR A 219 12.50 5.86 13.25
N SER A 220 12.41 4.57 13.54
CA SER A 220 13.11 3.52 12.78
C SER A 220 12.80 3.55 11.28
N PHE A 221 11.52 3.65 10.92
CA PHE A 221 11.05 3.73 9.53
C PHE A 221 11.64 4.94 8.79
N ASN A 222 11.47 6.14 9.34
CA ASN A 222 11.94 7.38 8.73
C ASN A 222 13.47 7.48 8.69
N ASN A 223 14.16 6.88 9.66
CA ASN A 223 15.63 6.81 9.67
C ASN A 223 16.15 5.94 8.53
N ILE A 224 15.48 4.83 8.21
CA ILE A 224 15.85 3.96 7.09
C ILE A 224 15.62 4.69 5.76
N ILE A 225 14.45 5.31 5.57
CA ILE A 225 14.18 6.12 4.36
C ILE A 225 15.24 7.21 4.19
N THR A 226 15.55 7.94 5.27
CA THR A 226 16.59 8.98 5.25
C THR A 226 17.95 8.39 4.85
N LYS A 227 18.27 7.19 5.31
CA LYS A 227 19.51 6.49 4.99
C LYS A 227 19.56 6.11 3.50
N ASP A 228 18.47 5.65 2.90
CA ASP A 228 18.41 5.27 1.48
C ASP A 228 18.76 6.47 0.57
N PHE A 229 18.15 7.63 0.82
CA PHE A 229 18.48 8.86 0.08
C PHE A 229 19.91 9.35 0.36
N ARG A 230 20.38 9.20 1.60
CA ARG A 230 21.74 9.61 2.00
C ARG A 230 22.81 8.72 1.36
N SER A 231 22.59 7.41 1.25
CA SER A 231 23.53 6.48 0.62
C SER A 231 23.70 6.76 -0.87
N GLU A 232 22.65 7.24 -1.55
CA GLU A 232 22.75 7.66 -2.95
C GLU A 232 23.46 9.01 -3.11
N SER A 233 23.23 9.97 -2.20
CA SER A 233 23.90 11.28 -2.25
C SER A 233 23.77 12.05 -0.94
N GLU A 234 24.92 12.33 -0.31
CA GLU A 234 25.00 13.22 0.87
C GLU A 234 24.45 14.62 0.57
N ASN A 235 24.65 15.13 -0.66
CA ASN A 235 24.10 16.41 -1.06
C ASN A 235 22.56 16.35 -1.16
N CYS A 236 22.01 15.27 -1.71
CA CYS A 236 20.57 15.10 -1.83
C CYS A 236 19.90 15.04 -0.46
N TYR A 237 20.47 14.24 0.45
CA TYR A 237 20.07 14.23 1.86
C TYR A 237 20.05 15.64 2.48
N LYS A 238 21.12 16.42 2.32
CA LYS A 238 21.21 17.79 2.86
C LYS A 238 20.15 18.72 2.25
N VAL A 239 19.89 18.62 0.95
CA VAL A 239 18.85 19.40 0.27
C VAL A 239 17.47 19.04 0.81
N ILE A 240 17.13 17.74 0.88
CA ILE A 240 15.85 17.28 1.43
C ILE A 240 15.69 17.78 2.86
N LYS A 241 16.70 17.57 3.72
CA LYS A 241 16.67 18.02 5.12
C LYS A 241 16.45 19.53 5.26
N GLY A 242 17.11 20.35 4.44
CA GLY A 242 16.94 21.80 4.46
C GLY A 242 15.61 22.28 3.86
N SER A 243 15.05 21.53 2.93
CA SER A 243 13.83 21.91 2.20
C SER A 243 12.61 22.08 3.10
N TRP A 244 12.51 21.29 4.18
CA TRP A 244 11.40 21.36 5.12
C TRP A 244 11.29 22.73 5.80
N GLN A 245 12.42 23.27 6.26
CA GLN A 245 12.45 24.59 6.88
C GLN A 245 12.18 25.70 5.86
N GLU A 246 12.73 25.58 4.65
CA GLU A 246 12.50 26.54 3.56
C GLU A 246 11.02 26.62 3.17
N ILE A 247 10.30 25.49 3.15
CA ILE A 247 8.85 25.44 2.90
C ILE A 247 8.10 26.23 3.98
N LYS A 248 8.39 25.96 5.26
CA LYS A 248 7.74 26.67 6.39
C LYS A 248 8.02 28.15 6.36
N ASP A 249 9.26 28.55 6.12
CA ASP A 249 9.66 29.96 6.14
C ASP A 249 9.14 30.70 4.90
N THR A 250 9.06 30.04 3.75
CA THR A 250 8.42 30.61 2.56
C THR A 250 6.93 30.82 2.81
N ALA A 251 6.24 29.86 3.39
CA ALA A 251 4.81 29.96 3.65
C ALA A 251 4.41 31.11 4.58
N LYS A 252 5.29 31.50 5.52
CA LYS A 252 5.08 32.63 6.44
C LYS A 252 5.18 34.00 5.75
N LYS A 253 5.83 34.07 4.59
CA LYS A 253 6.01 35.34 3.85
C LYS A 253 4.72 35.73 3.11
N TYR A 254 4.51 37.02 2.93
CA TYR A 254 3.41 37.53 2.11
C TYR A 254 3.48 36.96 0.68
N GLY A 255 2.38 36.36 0.20
CA GLY A 255 2.33 35.67 -1.09
C GLY A 255 3.12 34.35 -1.15
N GLY A 256 3.66 33.87 -0.03
CA GLY A 256 4.51 32.69 0.07
C GLY A 256 3.82 31.39 -0.35
N LEU A 257 2.56 31.19 0.08
CA LEU A 257 1.76 30.03 -0.32
C LEU A 257 1.54 29.96 -1.84
N GLU A 258 1.31 31.10 -2.49
CA GLU A 258 1.16 31.16 -3.94
C GLU A 258 2.49 30.90 -4.65
N LYS A 259 3.62 31.34 -4.08
CA LYS A 259 4.96 30.98 -4.54
C LYS A 259 5.20 29.47 -4.46
N LEU A 260 4.88 28.84 -3.33
CA LEU A 260 4.96 27.39 -3.15
C LEU A 260 4.06 26.66 -4.16
N ARG A 261 2.80 27.07 -4.27
CA ARG A 261 1.82 26.49 -5.20
C ARG A 261 2.31 26.51 -6.65
N LYS A 262 2.82 27.66 -7.11
CA LYS A 262 3.38 27.81 -8.46
C LYS A 262 4.64 26.99 -8.66
N SER A 263 5.50 26.94 -7.64
CA SER A 263 6.76 26.18 -7.70
C SER A 263 6.45 24.69 -7.86
N PHE A 264 5.66 24.12 -6.96
CA PHE A 264 5.27 22.70 -6.96
C PHE A 264 4.14 22.36 -7.94
N ARG A 265 3.62 23.34 -8.70
CA ARG A 265 2.54 23.19 -9.69
C ARG A 265 1.26 22.54 -9.13
N ILE A 266 0.91 22.88 -7.89
CA ILE A 266 -0.26 22.35 -7.17
C ILE A 266 -1.56 22.99 -7.71
N CYS A 267 -2.64 22.21 -7.80
CA CYS A 267 -3.97 22.70 -8.17
C CYS A 267 -4.43 23.84 -7.26
N LYS A 268 -5.31 24.71 -7.77
CA LYS A 268 -5.76 25.93 -7.08
C LYS A 268 -6.49 25.71 -5.73
N ASN A 269 -6.88 24.47 -5.39
CA ASN A 269 -8.00 24.30 -4.47
C ASN A 269 -7.64 24.04 -3.01
N TYR A 270 -6.37 23.81 -2.65
CA TYR A 270 -5.93 23.84 -1.24
C TYR A 270 -4.40 23.74 -1.18
N ILE A 271 -3.71 24.72 -0.57
CA ILE A 271 -2.31 24.56 -0.20
C ILE A 271 -2.09 25.07 1.22
N SER A 272 -1.64 24.16 2.08
CA SER A 272 -1.02 24.51 3.36
C SER A 272 0.41 23.95 3.36
N PRO A 273 1.31 24.49 4.21
CA PRO A 273 2.65 23.95 4.36
C PRO A 273 2.62 22.48 4.78
N GLU A 274 1.71 22.14 5.69
CA GLU A 274 1.50 20.78 6.18
C GLU A 274 1.03 19.83 5.07
N THR A 275 0.08 20.24 4.24
CA THR A 275 -0.37 19.39 3.11
C THR A 275 0.76 19.15 2.10
N LEU A 276 1.60 20.15 1.85
CA LEU A 276 2.77 20.00 0.98
C LEU A 276 3.84 19.10 1.61
N GLU A 277 4.12 19.27 2.91
CA GLU A 277 5.07 18.44 3.65
C GLU A 277 4.63 16.98 3.67
N ASN A 278 3.38 16.70 3.99
CA ASN A 278 2.83 15.34 4.01
C ASN A 278 2.85 14.69 2.62
N TRP A 279 2.59 15.46 1.56
CA TRP A 279 2.69 14.97 0.19
C TRP A 279 4.13 14.60 -0.19
N LEU A 280 5.10 15.46 0.17
CA LEU A 280 6.53 15.19 -0.05
C LEU A 280 7.03 13.99 0.77
N ASP A 281 6.60 13.89 2.03
CA ASP A 281 6.93 12.75 2.90
C ASP A 281 6.44 11.44 2.28
N THR A 282 5.16 11.38 1.89
CA THR A 282 4.58 10.24 1.17
C THR A 282 5.36 9.92 -0.11
N ALA A 283 5.80 10.94 -0.83
CA ALA A 283 6.59 10.77 -2.05
C ALA A 283 7.95 10.12 -1.77
N TYR A 284 8.68 10.55 -0.73
CA TYR A 284 9.95 9.95 -0.35
C TYR A 284 9.77 8.51 0.17
N VAL A 285 8.74 8.28 0.99
CA VAL A 285 8.38 6.95 1.51
C VAL A 285 8.13 5.98 0.36
N TYR A 286 7.27 6.32 -0.59
CA TYR A 286 6.94 5.43 -1.72
C TYR A 286 8.13 5.22 -2.66
N THR A 287 8.97 6.24 -2.84
CA THR A 287 10.20 6.12 -3.64
C THR A 287 11.17 5.13 -3.02
N ALA A 288 11.37 5.20 -1.70
CA ALA A 288 12.25 4.28 -0.97
C ALA A 288 11.68 2.84 -0.94
N MET A 289 10.37 2.69 -0.66
CA MET A 289 9.72 1.37 -0.63
C MET A 289 9.76 0.63 -1.98
N ALA A 290 9.79 1.37 -3.09
CA ALA A 290 9.78 0.83 -4.44
C ALA A 290 11.13 1.04 -5.15
N ASP A 291 12.25 1.09 -4.42
CA ASP A 291 13.60 1.28 -4.97
C ASP A 291 14.15 0.04 -5.71
N TYR A 292 13.36 -0.46 -6.67
CA TYR A 292 13.67 -1.67 -7.42
C TYR A 292 14.70 -1.42 -8.52
N PRO A 293 15.52 -2.42 -8.87
CA PRO A 293 16.49 -2.33 -9.97
C PRO A 293 15.85 -2.36 -11.36
N THR A 294 14.53 -2.49 -11.45
CA THR A 294 13.74 -2.57 -12.69
C THR A 294 12.59 -1.58 -12.64
N PRO A 295 12.02 -1.19 -13.80
CA PRO A 295 10.80 -0.39 -13.81
C PRO A 295 9.69 -1.14 -13.08
N SER A 296 8.90 -0.44 -12.29
CA SER A 296 7.81 -1.04 -11.52
C SER A 296 6.57 -0.18 -11.56
N ASN A 297 5.42 -0.80 -11.32
CA ASN A 297 4.15 -0.11 -11.23
C ASN A 297 3.33 -0.68 -10.06
N PHE A 298 3.96 -0.82 -8.89
CA PHE A 298 3.34 -1.43 -7.71
C PHE A 298 2.53 -0.45 -6.84
N MET A 299 2.94 0.82 -6.78
CA MET A 299 2.14 1.90 -6.17
C MET A 299 1.89 2.99 -7.20
N ASN A 300 2.96 3.34 -7.92
CA ASN A 300 2.96 4.23 -9.06
C ASN A 300 4.00 3.74 -10.08
N PRO A 301 3.89 4.15 -11.35
CA PRO A 301 4.93 3.93 -12.33
C PRO A 301 6.24 4.62 -11.88
N LEU A 302 7.26 3.82 -11.60
CA LEU A 302 8.57 4.29 -11.19
C LEU A 302 9.66 3.71 -12.11
N PRO A 303 10.69 4.51 -12.46
CA PRO A 303 11.85 4.02 -13.20
C PRO A 303 12.67 3.05 -12.33
N PRO A 304 13.64 2.32 -12.93
CA PRO A 304 14.67 1.63 -12.18
C PRO A 304 15.44 2.57 -11.26
N TYR A 305 15.73 2.11 -10.04
CA TYR A 305 16.46 2.82 -9.00
C TYR A 305 15.89 4.22 -8.73
N PRO A 306 14.59 4.34 -8.43
CA PRO A 306 13.93 5.63 -8.33
C PRO A 306 14.55 6.55 -7.27
N VAL A 307 15.14 6.04 -6.16
CA VAL A 307 15.87 6.89 -5.18
C VAL A 307 17.06 7.57 -5.85
N LYS A 308 17.85 6.82 -6.64
CA LYS A 308 18.98 7.36 -7.41
C LYS A 308 18.54 8.39 -8.45
N GLN A 309 17.36 8.22 -9.06
CA GLN A 309 16.82 9.15 -10.06
C GLN A 309 16.45 10.52 -9.46
N VAL A 310 16.11 10.58 -8.16
CA VAL A 310 15.85 11.84 -7.45
C VAL A 310 17.09 12.76 -7.46
N ARG A 311 18.31 12.20 -7.65
CA ARG A 311 19.58 12.95 -7.73
C ARG A 311 19.78 13.71 -9.05
N ASN A 312 19.13 13.29 -10.14
CA ASN A 312 19.45 13.80 -11.48
C ASN A 312 19.08 15.30 -11.59
N PRO A 313 19.64 16.11 -12.52
CA PRO A 313 19.33 17.55 -12.65
C PRO A 313 17.83 17.88 -12.85
N HIS A 314 17.02 16.88 -13.18
CA HIS A 314 15.56 16.92 -13.32
C HIS A 314 14.80 16.29 -12.13
N GLY A 315 15.50 15.93 -11.07
CA GLY A 315 15.01 15.42 -9.79
C GLY A 315 15.55 16.31 -8.67
N PHE A 316 14.72 16.49 -7.64
CA PHE A 316 14.81 17.33 -6.43
C PHE A 316 16.15 17.86 -5.87
N CYS A 317 17.32 17.38 -6.27
CA CYS A 317 18.58 17.62 -5.57
C CYS A 317 19.60 18.43 -6.38
N VAL A 318 19.29 19.70 -6.66
CA VAL A 318 20.28 20.68 -7.16
C VAL A 318 20.46 21.80 -6.14
N ASN A 319 21.67 21.88 -5.59
CA ASN A 319 22.16 23.02 -4.82
C ASN A 319 23.31 23.64 -5.64
N GLN A 320 22.99 24.56 -6.55
CA GLN A 320 24.03 25.33 -7.24
C GLN A 320 24.29 26.61 -6.46
N GLY A 321 25.33 26.54 -5.63
CA GLY A 321 25.98 27.73 -5.12
C GLY A 321 26.63 28.50 -6.26
N LYS A 322 26.50 29.83 -6.19
CA LYS A 322 27.09 30.87 -7.04
C LYS A 322 26.38 31.01 -8.40
N ASN A 323 25.82 32.22 -8.59
CA ASN A 323 25.33 32.86 -9.83
C ASN A 323 25.19 31.97 -11.06
N PHE A 324 24.01 31.93 -11.71
CA PHE A 324 23.90 32.27 -13.14
C PHE A 324 22.47 32.20 -13.71
N SER A 325 22.38 32.83 -14.89
CA SER A 325 21.26 33.21 -15.74
C SER A 325 20.43 32.09 -16.38
N LEU A 326 19.18 32.45 -16.72
CA LEU A 326 18.20 31.70 -17.50
C LEU A 326 18.73 31.20 -18.86
N VAL A 327 18.59 29.89 -19.13
CA VAL A 327 18.47 29.36 -20.49
C VAL A 327 17.12 28.68 -20.63
N SER A 328 16.23 29.31 -21.39
CA SER A 328 14.92 28.79 -21.80
C SER A 328 15.08 28.08 -23.14
N ARG A 329 14.65 26.82 -23.25
CA ARG A 329 14.39 26.18 -24.54
C ARG A 329 12.93 25.78 -24.61
N LYS A 330 12.18 26.47 -25.47
CA LYS A 330 10.84 26.11 -25.92
C LYS A 330 10.93 24.91 -26.86
N SER A 331 10.11 23.89 -26.66
CA SER A 331 9.53 23.12 -27.77
C SER A 331 8.18 22.56 -27.34
N GLY A 332 7.13 22.92 -28.08
CA GLY A 332 5.74 22.57 -27.77
C GLY A 332 5.22 21.34 -28.49
N ARG A 333 4.18 20.73 -27.90
CA ARG A 333 2.94 20.26 -28.54
C ARG A 333 2.01 19.76 -27.42
N GLU A 334 0.85 20.39 -27.28
CA GLU A 334 -0.19 19.99 -26.33
C GLU A 334 -1.00 18.80 -26.87
N THR A 335 -1.12 17.75 -26.08
CA THR A 335 -2.19 16.75 -26.22
C THR A 335 -3.05 16.77 -24.97
N ARG A 336 -4.34 17.09 -25.13
CA ARG A 336 -5.33 17.20 -24.04
C ARG A 336 -5.63 15.80 -23.48
N GLY A 337 -5.34 15.61 -22.19
CA GLY A 337 -5.75 14.46 -21.40
C GLY A 337 -6.26 14.92 -20.04
N ILE A 338 -7.36 14.34 -19.57
CA ILE A 338 -8.12 14.73 -18.39
C ILE A 338 -7.27 14.55 -17.10
N SER A 339 -7.09 15.62 -16.33
CA SER A 339 -6.31 15.68 -15.09
C SER A 339 -7.15 15.29 -13.85
N PRO A 340 -6.66 14.43 -12.92
CA PRO A 340 -7.33 14.14 -11.65
C PRO A 340 -7.11 15.26 -10.59
N PRO A 341 -7.90 15.31 -9.50
CA PRO A 341 -7.92 16.44 -8.57
C PRO A 341 -6.65 16.49 -7.71
N GLY A 342 -5.88 17.58 -7.83
CA GLY A 342 -4.72 17.90 -6.97
C GLY A 342 -3.52 18.50 -7.71
N PHE A 343 -3.29 18.14 -8.98
CA PHE A 343 -2.24 18.71 -9.83
C PHE A 343 -2.75 19.10 -11.23
N CYS A 344 -2.38 20.29 -11.72
CA CYS A 344 -2.98 20.89 -12.92
C CYS A 344 -2.26 20.61 -14.25
N ILE A 345 -1.21 19.78 -14.31
CA ILE A 345 -0.49 19.50 -15.57
C ILE A 345 -0.09 18.03 -15.70
N THR A 346 -0.37 17.46 -16.87
CA THR A 346 0.21 16.23 -17.41
C THR A 346 1.60 16.52 -18.00
N ASN A 347 2.60 15.71 -17.64
CA ASN A 347 4.01 15.72 -18.07
C ASN A 347 4.99 16.70 -17.39
N GLY A 348 6.11 16.11 -16.95
CA GLY A 348 7.44 16.74 -16.85
C GLY A 348 7.71 17.71 -15.69
N GLU A 349 8.54 17.24 -14.76
CA GLU A 349 9.49 18.03 -13.93
C GLU A 349 8.92 18.80 -12.73
N ILE A 350 8.89 18.13 -11.57
CA ILE A 350 8.87 18.75 -10.22
C ILE A 350 10.24 19.42 -9.90
N ALA A 351 11.28 19.11 -10.69
CA ALA A 351 12.69 19.52 -10.54
C ALA A 351 12.97 21.00 -10.31
N THR A 352 12.12 21.88 -10.85
CA THR A 352 12.42 23.32 -10.98
C THR A 352 11.89 24.16 -9.82
N SER A 353 11.25 23.53 -8.83
CA SER A 353 10.48 24.20 -7.78
C SER A 353 11.36 24.89 -6.74
N PHE A 354 12.40 24.21 -6.23
CA PHE A 354 13.22 24.72 -5.13
C PHE A 354 14.26 25.77 -5.57
N ALA A 355 14.79 25.66 -6.79
CA ALA A 355 15.74 26.65 -7.32
C ALA A 355 15.11 28.05 -7.51
N LYS A 356 13.78 28.13 -7.66
CA LYS A 356 13.03 29.40 -7.77
C LYS A 356 12.62 30.01 -6.42
N MET A 357 12.92 29.34 -5.29
CA MET A 357 12.53 29.80 -3.96
C MET A 357 13.49 30.82 -3.35
N ARG A 358 14.74 30.87 -3.81
CA ARG A 358 15.71 31.90 -3.45
C ARG A 358 15.51 33.19 -4.23
#